data_AF-A0A7K0PVB5-F1
#
_entry.id   AF-A0A7K0PVB5-F1
#
_cell.length_a   1.000
_cell.length_b   1.000
_cell.length_c   1.000
_cell.angle_alpha   90.00
_cell.angle_beta   90.00
_cell.angle_gamma   90.00
#
_symmetry.space_group_name_H-M   'P 1'
#
loop_
_entity.id
_entity.type
_entity.pdbx_description
1 polymer ?
#
loop_
_entity_poly.entity_id
_entity_poly.type
_entity_poly.pdbx_seq_one_letter_code
_entity_poly.pdbx_strand_id
1 'polypeptide(L)'
;RCPACRGPVVPALDGPTGRVWSSTVVRIPVPGRTPPYALAYVDLDDGPRVLAGAEGDAALAMGTPVRLLPADPAGDVRVAVAR
;
A
#
# COMPACT_ATOMS: atom_id res chain seq x y z
N ARG A 1 -6.15 0.08 -20.96
CA ARG A 1 -5.46 -0.77 -21.97
C ARG A 1 -4.14 -1.21 -21.39
N CYS A 2 -3.64 -2.40 -21.74
CA CYS A 2 -2.34 -2.88 -21.27
C CYS A 2 -1.20 -2.01 -21.83
N PRO A 3 -0.24 -1.52 -21.01
CA PRO A 3 0.86 -0.69 -21.50
C PRO A 3 1.83 -1.45 -22.43
N ALA A 4 1.94 -2.78 -22.29
CA ALA A 4 2.82 -3.59 -23.13
C ALA A 4 2.23 -3.91 -24.51
N CYS A 5 0.98 -4.37 -24.58
CA CYS A 5 0.37 -4.87 -25.82
C CYS A 5 -0.85 -4.06 -26.32
N ARG A 6 -1.30 -3.04 -25.56
CA ARG A 6 -2.51 -2.22 -25.83
C ARG A 6 -3.84 -2.97 -25.88
N GLY A 7 -3.84 -4.27 -25.52
CA GLY A 7 -5.04 -5.09 -25.40
C GLY A 7 -6.02 -4.60 -24.32
N PRO A 8 -7.25 -5.16 -24.32
CA PRO A 8 -8.21 -4.94 -23.24
C PRO A 8 -7.62 -5.42 -21.90
N VAL A 9 -8.09 -4.82 -20.81
CA VAL A 9 -7.72 -5.21 -19.44
C VAL A 9 -9.00 -5.49 -18.67
N VAL A 10 -8.93 -6.44 -17.74
CA VAL A 10 -10.01 -6.74 -16.80
C VAL A 10 -9.59 -6.30 -15.40
N PRO A 11 -10.53 -5.91 -14.53
CA PRO A 11 -10.22 -5.71 -13.11
C PRO A 11 -9.65 -7.01 -12.52
N ALA A 12 -8.51 -6.89 -11.83
CA ALA A 12 -7.95 -7.95 -11.02
C ALA A 12 -8.11 -7.58 -9.54
N LEU A 13 -8.41 -8.57 -8.69
CA LEU A 13 -8.50 -8.41 -7.24
C LEU A 13 -7.27 -8.99 -6.52
N ASP A 14 -6.24 -9.37 -7.29
CA ASP A 14 -5.19 -10.28 -6.84
C ASP A 14 -4.23 -9.62 -5.84
N GLY A 15 -3.79 -10.43 -4.87
CA GLY A 15 -2.81 -10.13 -3.84
C GLY A 15 -3.35 -9.47 -2.57
N PRO A 16 -4.12 -10.17 -1.70
CA PRO A 16 -4.37 -9.64 -0.36
C PRO A 16 -3.07 -9.52 0.43
N THR A 17 -1.95 -10.07 -0.04
CA THR A 17 -0.65 -10.08 0.63
C THR A 17 0.47 -9.49 -0.22
N GLY A 18 1.51 -9.04 0.46
CA GLY A 18 2.72 -8.52 -0.15
C GLY A 18 3.81 -8.25 0.88
N ARG A 19 4.89 -7.60 0.45
CA ARG A 19 6.03 -7.24 1.30
C ARG A 19 6.37 -5.77 1.18
N VAL A 20 6.75 -5.17 2.30
CA VAL A 20 7.24 -3.80 2.33
C VAL A 20 8.55 -3.72 1.55
N TRP A 21 8.56 -2.94 0.47
CA TRP A 21 9.77 -2.64 -0.28
C TRP A 21 10.52 -1.45 0.33
N SER A 22 9.79 -0.41 0.74
CA SER A 22 10.32 0.77 1.45
C SER A 22 9.21 1.42 2.26
N SER A 23 9.54 2.12 3.34
CA SER A 23 8.57 2.81 4.19
C SER A 23 9.11 4.13 4.71
N THR A 24 8.18 5.05 5.00
CA THR A 24 8.48 6.35 5.60
C THR A 24 7.36 6.74 6.58
N VAL A 25 7.64 7.75 7.41
CA VAL A 25 6.65 8.37 8.28
C VAL A 25 6.53 9.84 7.92
N VAL A 26 5.33 10.25 7.55
CA VAL A 26 5.00 11.65 7.32
C VAL A 26 4.78 12.31 8.67
N ARG A 27 5.60 13.34 8.96
CA ARG A 27 5.63 14.05 10.25
C ARG A 27 5.13 15.49 10.18
N ILE A 28 4.74 15.95 8.99
CA ILE A 28 4.20 17.28 8.77
C ILE A 28 2.69 17.20 8.51
N PRO A 29 1.91 18.23 8.89
CA PRO A 29 0.48 18.28 8.59
C PRO A 29 0.21 18.21 7.10
N VAL A 30 -0.77 17.40 6.72
CA VAL A 30 -1.35 17.34 5.37
C VAL A 30 -2.87 17.42 5.53
N PRO A 31 -3.60 18.23 4.74
CA PRO A 31 -5.06 18.33 4.86
C PRO A 31 -5.72 16.95 4.87
N GLY A 32 -6.60 16.72 5.86
CA GLY A 32 -7.31 15.45 6.02
C GLY A 32 -6.52 14.32 6.69
N ARG A 33 -5.27 14.55 7.14
CA ARG A 33 -4.46 13.53 7.82
C ARG A 33 -3.79 14.09 9.08
N THR A 34 -3.83 13.31 10.16
CA THR A 34 -3.17 13.64 11.42
C THR A 34 -1.78 12.98 11.47
N PRO A 35 -0.67 13.74 11.48
CA PRO A 35 0.66 13.19 11.69
C PRO A 35 0.86 12.76 13.16
N PRO A 36 1.79 11.83 13.44
CA PRO A 36 2.55 11.02 12.49
C PRO A 36 1.72 9.88 11.88
N TYR A 37 1.96 9.58 10.59
CA TYR A 37 1.40 8.38 9.95
C TYR A 37 2.41 7.74 8.99
N ALA A 38 2.35 6.41 8.89
CA ALA A 38 3.26 5.63 8.07
C ALA A 38 2.71 5.41 6.66
N LEU A 39 3.61 5.49 5.67
CA LEU A 39 3.38 5.07 4.29
C LEU A 39 4.38 3.97 3.93
N ALA A 40 3.97 3.05 3.06
CA ALA A 40 4.83 2.00 2.54
C ALA A 40 4.61 1.81 1.05
N TYR A 41 5.71 1.63 0.32
CA TYR A 41 5.67 0.91 -0.94
C TYR A 41 5.63 -0.59 -0.66
N VAL A 42 4.66 -1.26 -1.24
CA VAL A 42 4.43 -2.69 -1.05
C VAL A 42 4.49 -3.38 -2.40
N ASP A 43 5.36 -4.37 -2.52
CA ASP A 43 5.33 -5.34 -3.62
C ASP A 43 4.25 -6.36 -3.30
N LEU A 44 3.14 -6.36 -4.05
CA LEU A 44 2.12 -7.41 -3.93
C LEU A 44 2.65 -8.71 -4.55
N ASP A 45 2.31 -9.83 -3.91
CA ASP A 45 2.82 -11.14 -4.33
C ASP A 45 2.42 -11.46 -5.80
N ASP A 46 1.27 -10.95 -6.22
CA ASP A 46 0.70 -11.16 -7.56
C ASP A 46 0.97 -10.01 -8.55
N GLY A 47 1.92 -9.12 -8.27
CA GLY A 47 2.55 -8.33 -9.33
C GLY A 47 2.89 -6.86 -9.01
N PRO A 48 1.92 -5.96 -8.83
CA PRO A 48 2.23 -4.53 -8.83
C PRO A 48 2.85 -4.07 -7.51
N ARG A 49 3.65 -3.01 -7.61
CA ARG A 49 4.02 -2.20 -6.45
C ARG A 49 2.97 -1.13 -6.22
N VAL A 50 2.48 -1.01 -4.99
CA VAL A 50 1.51 0.01 -4.59
C VAL A 50 2.07 0.91 -3.49
N LEU A 51 1.64 2.17 -3.45
CA LEU A 51 1.82 3.05 -2.30
C LEU A 51 0.60 2.91 -1.39
N ALA A 52 0.81 2.56 -0.12
CA ALA A 52 -0.25 2.32 0.83
C ALA A 52 0.01 3.01 2.18
N GLY A 53 -1.06 3.40 2.86
CA GLY A 53 -1.01 3.79 4.26
C GLY A 53 -0.89 2.56 5.15
N ALA A 54 0.14 2.51 6.00
CA ALA A 54 0.28 1.46 6.99
C ALA A 54 -0.52 1.80 8.26
N GLU A 55 -0.93 0.78 9.00
CA GLU A 55 -1.43 0.97 10.37
C GLU A 55 -0.31 1.47 11.29
N GLY A 56 -0.65 2.39 12.19
CA GLY A 56 0.30 2.98 13.13
C GLY A 56 1.09 4.17 12.57
N ASP A 57 2.05 4.62 13.37
CA ASP A 57 2.83 5.84 13.15
C ASP A 57 4.34 5.59 12.97
N ALA A 58 4.75 4.32 12.94
CA ALA A 58 6.13 3.90 12.76
C ALA A 58 6.36 3.35 11.34
N ALA A 59 7.56 3.58 10.81
CA ALA A 59 7.97 2.99 9.54
C ALA A 59 8.03 1.47 9.67
N LEU A 60 7.52 0.75 8.67
CA LEU A 60 7.64 -0.70 8.62
C LEU A 60 9.04 -1.08 8.12
N ALA A 61 9.62 -2.14 8.68
CA ALA A 61 10.89 -2.66 8.20
C ALA A 61 10.74 -3.22 6.77
N MET A 62 11.77 -3.08 5.94
CA MET A 62 11.80 -3.71 4.61
C MET A 62 11.64 -5.23 4.75
N GLY A 63 10.89 -5.84 3.84
CA GLY A 63 10.57 -7.27 3.83
C GLY A 63 9.42 -7.68 4.75
N THR A 64 8.92 -6.76 5.60
CA THR A 64 7.77 -7.04 6.49
C THR A 64 6.59 -7.54 5.66
N PRO A 65 6.02 -8.72 6.00
CA PRO A 65 4.84 -9.22 5.31
C PRO A 65 3.63 -8.39 5.72
N VAL A 66 2.83 -8.00 4.74
CA VAL A 66 1.63 -7.18 4.92
C VAL A 66 0.46 -7.75 4.17
N ARG A 67 -0.75 -7.36 4.57
CA ARG A 67 -1.98 -7.60 3.83
C ARG A 67 -2.70 -6.31 3.49
N LEU A 68 -3.37 -6.28 2.35
CA LEU A 68 -4.29 -5.22 1.97
C LEU A 68 -5.47 -5.17 2.95
N LEU A 69 -5.91 -3.96 3.25
CA LEU A 69 -7.15 -3.68 3.96
C LEU A 69 -8.16 -3.06 2.97
N PRO A 70 -9.45 -3.02 3.32
CA PRO A 70 -10.40 -2.16 2.60
C PRO A 70 -9.84 -0.74 2.49
N ALA A 71 -10.07 -0.11 1.34
CA ALA A 71 -9.71 1.29 1.15
C ALA A 71 -10.39 2.16 2.22
N ASP A 72 -9.72 3.22 2.64
CA ASP A 72 -10.30 4.15 3.61
C ASP A 72 -11.41 5.01 2.95
N PRO A 73 -12.16 5.83 3.71
CA PRO A 73 -13.22 6.66 3.15
C PRO A 73 -12.77 7.65 2.06
N ALA A 74 -11.47 7.97 1.99
CA ALA A 74 -10.90 8.80 0.92
C ALA A 74 -10.52 7.98 -0.32
N GLY A 75 -10.63 6.66 -0.25
CA GLY A 75 -10.26 5.73 -1.31
C GLY A 75 -8.77 5.33 -1.29
N ASP A 76 -8.04 5.68 -0.22
CA ASP A 76 -6.61 5.37 -0.15
C ASP A 76 -6.38 3.88 0.16
N VAL A 77 -5.37 3.30 -0.49
CA VAL A 77 -4.95 1.92 -0.25
C VAL A 77 -4.33 1.80 1.14
N ARG A 78 -4.74 0.79 1.89
CA ARG A 78 -4.29 0.56 3.27
C ARG A 78 -3.69 -0.84 3.43
N VAL A 79 -2.73 -0.97 4.34
CA VAL A 79 -2.10 -2.25 4.69
C VAL A 79 -1.92 -2.42 6.20
N ALA A 80 -2.01 -3.67 6.65
CA ALA A 80 -1.66 -4.11 7.99
C ALA A 80 -0.56 -5.17 7.93
N VAL A 81 0.25 -5.30 8.99
CA VAL A 81 1.19 -6.42 9.11
C VAL A 81 0.42 -7.74 9.09
N ALA A 82 0.85 -8.66 8.22
CA ALA A 82 0.30 -10.01 8.17
C ALA A 82 0.82 -10.80 9.39
N ARG A 83 -0.08 -11.48 10.10
CA ARG A 83 0.27 -12.38 11.21
C ARG A 83 0.59 -13.76 10.68
#